data_AF-A0A1G5KX95-F1
#
_entry.id   AF-A0A1G5KX95-F1
#
_cell.length_a   1.000
_cell.length_b   1.000
_cell.length_c   1.000
_cell.angle_alpha   90.00
_cell.angle_beta   90.00
_cell.angle_gamma   90.00
#
_symmetry.space_group_name_H-M   'P 1'
#
loop_
_entity.id
_entity.type
_entity.pdbx_description
1 polymer ?
#
loop_
_entity_poly.entity_id
_entity_poly.type
_entity_poly.pdbx_seq_one_letter_code
_entity_poly.pdbx_strand_id
1 'polypeptide(L)' 'MKTCGPNPLQDALELNAHVRGLKALLEFQRWQIEVLNDRLYASESGGTAARRLLALKQSEAESSRRQRSSRS' A
#
# COMPACT_ATOMS: atom_id res chain seq x y z
N MET A 1 44.69 -15.53 13.19
CA MET A 1 43.28 -15.80 12.81
C MET A 1 42.48 -14.59 13.24
N LYS A 2 41.99 -13.76 12.30
CA LYS A 2 41.18 -12.59 12.68
C LYS A 2 39.80 -13.10 13.09
N THR A 3 39.39 -12.79 14.32
CA THR A 3 38.04 -13.02 14.81
C THR A 3 37.09 -12.14 14.00
N CYS A 4 36.49 -12.70 12.95
CA CYS A 4 35.32 -12.10 12.29
C CYS A 4 34.11 -12.31 13.19
N GLY A 5 34.04 -11.53 14.28
CA GLY A 5 32.80 -11.30 14.99
C GLY A 5 31.95 -10.25 14.26
N PRO A 6 30.64 -10.15 14.57
CA PRO A 6 29.78 -9.12 14.00
C PRO A 6 30.40 -7.74 14.17
N ASN A 7 30.40 -6.94 13.10
CA ASN A 7 30.91 -5.57 13.12
C ASN A 7 29.72 -4.61 13.28
N PRO A 8 29.37 -4.21 14.51
CA PRO A 8 28.15 -3.46 14.78
C PRO A 8 28.11 -2.11 14.06
N LEU A 9 29.26 -1.54 13.71
CA LEU A 9 29.32 -0.30 12.94
C LEU A 9 28.92 -0.54 11.47
N GLN A 10 29.39 -1.63 10.87
CA GLN A 10 29.00 -2.02 9.52
C GLN A 10 27.50 -2.35 9.47
N ASP A 11 27.01 -3.12 10.43
CA ASP A 11 25.60 -3.49 10.52
C ASP A 11 24.69 -2.25 10.69
N ALA A 12 25.12 -1.28 11.51
CA ALA A 12 24.39 -0.02 11.68
C ALA A 12 24.36 0.84 10.40
N LEU A 13 25.45 0.86 9.63
CA LEU A 13 25.51 1.56 8.34
C LEU A 13 24.58 0.93 7.32
N GLU A 14 24.59 -0.40 7.21
CA GLU A 14 23.71 -1.16 6.33
C GLU A 14 22.24 -0.97 6.71
N LEU A 15 21.92 -1.03 8.01
CA LEU A 15 20.56 -0.77 8.49
C LEU A 15 20.09 0.65 8.13
N ASN A 16 20.94 1.66 8.31
CA ASN A 16 20.61 3.03 7.93
C ASN A 16 20.36 3.17 6.42
N ALA A 17 21.16 2.50 5.59
CA ALA A 17 20.93 2.47 4.14
C ALA A 17 19.58 1.84 3.79
N HIS A 18 19.24 0.70 4.40
CA HIS A 18 17.94 0.06 4.21
C HIS A 18 16.77 0.95 4.65
N VAL A 19 16.88 1.58 5.83
CA VAL A 19 15.85 2.51 6.33
C VAL A 19 15.65 3.68 5.37
N ARG A 20 16.72 4.24 4.79
CA ARG A 20 16.61 5.29 3.76
C ARG A 20 15.89 4.79 2.51
N GLY A 21 16.22 3.58 2.04
CA GLY A 21 15.53 2.96 0.91
C GLY A 21 14.03 2.76 1.17
N LEU A 22 13.67 2.24 2.35
CA LEU A 22 12.28 2.05 2.74
C LEU A 22 11.51 3.37 2.84
N LYS A 23 12.13 4.43 3.36
CA LYS A 23 11.52 5.77 3.39
C LYS A 23 11.25 6.30 1.98
N ALA A 24 12.21 6.15 1.06
CA ALA A 24 12.01 6.57 -0.32
C ALA A 24 10.88 5.78 -1.01
N LEU A 25 10.80 4.47 -0.76
CA LEU A 25 9.72 3.63 -1.27
C LEU A 25 8.35 4.10 -0.73
N LEU A 26 8.27 4.41 0.56
CA LEU A 26 7.04 4.88 1.20
C LEU A 26 6.56 6.20 0.58
N GLU A 27 7.46 7.17 0.39
CA GLU A 27 7.12 8.45 -0.24
C GLU A 27 6.65 8.26 -1.68
N PHE A 28 7.30 7.38 -2.44
CA PHE A 28 6.87 7.05 -3.79
C PHE A 28 5.47 6.41 -3.82
N GLN A 29 5.21 5.44 -2.94
CA GLN A 29 3.90 4.81 -2.82
C GLN A 29 2.82 5.81 -2.40
N ARG A 30 3.14 6.71 -1.49
CA ARG A 30 2.24 7.79 -1.08
C ARG A 30 1.87 8.67 -2.27
N TRP A 31 2.86 9.11 -3.05
CA TRP A 31 2.61 9.89 -4.26
C TRP A 31 1.74 9.14 -5.28
N GLN A 32 1.98 7.84 -5.48
CA GLN A 32 1.13 7.03 -6.36
C GLN A 32 -0.32 6.97 -5.88
N ILE A 33 -0.54 6.86 -4.56
CA ILE A 33 -1.88 6.87 -3.96
C ILE A 33 -2.55 8.23 -4.17
N GLU A 34 -1.82 9.33 -3.96
CA GLU A 34 -2.33 10.68 -4.17
C GLU A 34 -2.78 10.88 -5.63
N VAL A 35 -1.94 10.51 -6.61
CA VAL A 35 -2.29 10.58 -8.04
C VAL A 35 -3.51 9.72 -8.39
N LEU A 36 -3.60 8.52 -7.82
CA LEU A 36 -4.75 7.64 -8.05
C LEU A 36 -6.04 8.21 -7.43
N ASN A 37 -5.94 8.79 -6.24
CA ASN A 37 -7.07 9.46 -5.59
C ASN A 37 -7.54 10.66 -6.41
N ASP A 38 -6.63 11.49 -6.91
CA ASP A 38 -6.98 12.64 -7.75
C ASP A 38 -7.77 12.19 -8.99
N ARG A 39 -7.29 11.13 -9.66
CA ARG A 39 -7.99 10.55 -10.82
C ARG A 39 -9.34 9.95 -10.44
N LEU A 40 -9.42 9.28 -9.28
CA LEU A 40 -10.66 8.67 -8.81
C LEU A 40 -11.71 9.72 -8.49
N TYR A 41 -11.32 10.86 -7.91
CA TYR A 41 -12.24 11.92 -7.48
C TYR A 41 -12.38 13.07 -8.48
N ALA A 42 -11.67 13.03 -9.59
CA ALA A 42 -11.90 13.94 -10.72
C ALA A 42 -13.38 13.97 -11.11
N SER A 43 -13.87 15.17 -11.45
CA SER A 43 -15.25 15.40 -11.91
C SER A 43 -15.52 14.87 -13.32
N GLU A 44 -14.47 14.44 -14.02
CA GLU A 44 -14.54 13.81 -15.33
C GLU A 44 -15.34 12.51 -15.30
N SER A 45 -15.85 12.10 -16.47
CA SER A 45 -16.64 10.88 -16.64
C SER A 45 -15.88 9.63 -16.16
N GLY A 46 -14.56 9.61 -16.33
CA GLY A 46 -13.68 8.54 -15.85
C GLY A 46 -13.69 8.38 -14.33
N GLY A 47 -13.54 9.46 -13.56
CA GLY A 47 -13.59 9.42 -12.10
C GLY A 47 -14.96 8.99 -11.58
N THR A 48 -16.03 9.47 -12.21
CA THR A 48 -17.40 9.09 -11.85
C THR A 48 -17.67 7.59 -12.10
N ALA A 49 -17.23 7.05 -13.24
CA ALA A 49 -17.36 5.63 -13.54
C ALA A 49 -16.54 4.76 -12.56
N ALA A 50 -15.30 5.16 -12.26
CA ALA A 50 -14.44 4.46 -11.32
C ALA A 50 -15.04 4.40 -9.90
N ARG A 51 -15.62 5.50 -9.40
CA ARG A 51 -16.33 5.51 -8.10
C ARG A 51 -17.54 4.59 -8.08
N ARG A 52 -18.32 4.56 -9.16
CA ARG A 52 -19.47 3.64 -9.28
C ARG A 52 -19.03 2.17 -9.27
N LEU A 53 -17.97 1.83 -10.00
CA LEU A 53 -17.41 0.48 -10.00
C LEU A 53 -16.88 0.07 -8.61
N LEU A 54 -16.21 0.98 -7.90
CA LEU A 54 -15.77 0.72 -6.53
C LEU A 54 -16.95 0.47 -5.57
N ALA A 55 -18.01 1.28 -5.67
CA ALA A 55 -19.21 1.09 -4.86
C ALA A 55 -19.89 -0.27 -5.13
N LEU A 56 -19.98 -0.68 -6.39
CA LEU A 56 -20.50 -2.01 -6.76
C LEU A 56 -19.66 -3.13 -6.14
N LYS A 57 -18.33 -3.08 -6.29
CA LYS A 57 -17.42 -4.08 -5.70
C LYS A 57 -17.53 -4.16 -4.17
N GLN A 58 -17.70 -3.03 -3.49
CA GLN A 58 -17.90 -3.00 -2.04
C GLN A 58 -19.21 -3.68 -1.63
N SER A 59 -20.29 -3.41 -2.37
CA SER A 59 -21.60 -4.05 -2.12
C SER A 59 -21.57 -5.56 -2.34
N GLU A 60 -20.84 -6.04 -3.36
CA GLU A 60 -20.64 -7.47 -3.62
C GLU A 60 -19.82 -8.16 -2.53
N ALA A 61 -18.79 -7.48 -2.02
CA ALA A 61 -17.99 -8.01 -0.91
C ALA A 61 -18.82 -8.12 0.38
N GLU A 62 -19.70 -7.14 0.63
CA GLU A 62 -20.58 -7.15 1.80
C GLU A 62 -21.66 -8.23 1.70
N SER A 63 -22.30 -8.39 0.55
CA SER A 63 -23.29 -9.45 0.33
C SER A 63 -22.67 -10.85 0.48
N SER A 64 -21.44 -11.04 -0.02
CA SER A 64 -20.67 -12.28 0.14
C SER A 64 -20.33 -12.57 1.60
N ARG A 65 -19.97 -11.55 2.39
CA ARG A 65 -19.71 -11.70 3.83
C ARG A 65 -20.98 -12.10 4.59
N ARG A 66 -22.11 -11.46 4.31
CA ARG A 66 -23.41 -11.77 4.94
C ARG A 66 -23.86 -13.20 4.65
N GLN A 67 -23.68 -13.69 3.44
CA GLN A 67 -23.99 -15.09 3.08
C GLN A 67 -23.10 -16.12 3.79
N ARG A 68 -21.84 -15.76 4.07
CA ARG A 68 -20.90 -16.64 4.75
C ARG A 68 -21.17 -16.70 6.25
N SER A 69 -21.63 -15.61 6.87
CA SER A 69 -22.05 -15.60 8.28
C SER A 69 -23.40 -16.29 8.54
N SER A 70 -24.30 -16.36 7.56
CA SER A 70 -25.58 -17.07 7.68
C SER A 70 -25.49 -18.59 7.46
N ARG A 71 -24.29 -19.11 7.18
CA ARG A 71 -23.99 -20.53 6.96
C ARG A 71 -23.17 -21.16 8.09
N SER A 72 -22.80 -20.37 9.10
CA SER A 72 -22.07 -20.81 10.30
C SER A 72 -22.99 -20.79 11.51
#